data_AF-A0A7C9EKG3-F1
#
_entry.id   AF-A0A7C9EKG3-F1
#
_cell.length_a   1.000
_cell.length_b   1.000
_cell.length_c   1.000
_cell.angle_alpha   90.00
_cell.angle_beta   90.00
_cell.angle_gamma   90.00
#
_symmetry.space_group_name_H-M   'P 1'
#
loop_
_entity.id
_entity.type
_entity.pdbx_description
1 polymer ?
#
loop_
_entity_poly.entity_id
_entity_poly.type
_entity_poly.pdbx_seq_one_letter_code
_entity_poly.pdbx_strand_id
1 'polypeptide(L)'
;LLDLNTANVEDAMRLVVDAVTGCRFEVTDPASEEVVLTKILQVLLSCMRSEASVVLSNQHVCTIVTTCFRIVQQATAKGELLQRMAAHTMRELVRCVFSHLPKAGNVDQALVDGNRSMKSEMGGLDIDYNFLARQLNNGNANSEYDQLPAIGLGAGAIDEDGAGDGKEAQPYHLPLMTDPYGIPCMVEIFHFLCSLLNGLDDFGIGPGSNALAIDEDAPLFALGLINSAIELGGASFVRHSRLLNLIQDELFRNLILFGLSPSPLILSMVCSVVLNLYHHLRMELKLQIEAFFCCVILRLAQSSNGASYRQQEVAMEALVDFCRQKTFMVEMYANFDCDITCSNVFE
;
A
#
# COMPACT_ATOMS: atom_id res chain seq x y z
N LEU A 1 0.03 4.87 -28.02
CA LEU A 1 0.94 4.74 -26.88
C LEU A 1 1.85 5.95 -26.90
N LEU A 2 1.75 6.78 -25.88
CA LEU A 2 2.49 8.04 -25.77
C LEU A 2 3.93 7.71 -25.35
N ASP A 3 4.89 7.94 -26.23
CA ASP A 3 6.31 7.86 -25.92
C ASP A 3 6.80 9.22 -25.40
N LEU A 4 7.91 9.25 -24.65
CA LEU A 4 8.55 10.47 -24.13
C LEU A 4 8.92 11.47 -25.25
N ASN A 5 9.06 10.97 -26.48
CA ASN A 5 9.38 11.77 -27.66
C ASN A 5 8.17 12.45 -28.31
N THR A 6 6.95 12.15 -27.86
CA THR A 6 5.74 12.78 -28.42
C THR A 6 5.64 14.23 -27.92
N ALA A 7 5.22 15.15 -28.78
CA ALA A 7 5.04 16.55 -28.38
C ALA A 7 3.91 16.68 -27.34
N ASN A 8 4.14 17.49 -26.30
CA ASN A 8 3.17 17.77 -25.22
C ASN A 8 2.67 16.53 -24.46
N VAL A 9 3.52 15.51 -24.30
CA VAL A 9 3.18 14.26 -23.57
C VAL A 9 2.78 14.52 -22.14
N GLU A 10 3.42 15.48 -21.47
CA GLU A 10 3.09 15.84 -20.09
C GLU A 10 1.63 16.31 -19.97
N ASP A 11 1.24 17.27 -20.79
CA ASP A 11 -0.14 17.78 -20.81
C ASP A 11 -1.13 16.72 -21.26
N ALA A 12 -0.78 15.91 -22.27
CA ALA A 12 -1.64 14.83 -22.76
C ALA A 12 -1.88 13.77 -21.67
N MET A 13 -0.84 13.33 -20.97
CA MET A 13 -0.93 12.36 -19.88
C MET A 13 -1.77 12.92 -18.73
N ARG A 14 -1.51 14.17 -18.34
CA ARG A 14 -2.28 14.86 -17.29
C ARG A 14 -3.77 14.93 -17.63
N LEU A 15 -4.11 15.44 -18.82
CA LEU A 15 -5.49 15.59 -19.27
C LEU A 15 -6.21 14.24 -19.37
N VAL A 16 -5.53 13.17 -19.79
CA VAL A 16 -6.13 11.82 -19.82
C VAL A 16 -6.46 11.37 -18.40
N VAL A 17 -5.53 11.51 -17.46
CA VAL A 17 -5.77 11.12 -16.06
C VAL A 17 -6.92 11.93 -15.45
N ASP A 18 -6.90 13.26 -15.61
CA ASP A 18 -7.94 14.13 -15.06
C ASP A 18 -9.32 13.83 -15.65
N ALA A 19 -9.39 13.66 -16.98
CA ALA A 19 -10.64 13.32 -17.66
C ALA A 19 -11.18 11.97 -17.20
N VAL A 20 -10.34 10.94 -17.12
CA VAL A 20 -10.76 9.57 -16.79
C VAL A 20 -11.11 9.43 -15.31
N THR A 21 -10.36 10.08 -14.41
CA THR A 21 -10.64 10.03 -12.96
C THR A 21 -11.81 10.92 -12.56
N GLY A 22 -12.05 12.00 -13.31
CA GLY A 22 -13.18 12.92 -13.15
C GLY A 22 -14.50 12.46 -13.80
N CYS A 23 -14.50 11.34 -14.53
CA CYS A 23 -15.70 10.81 -15.16
C CYS A 23 -16.81 10.52 -14.13
N ARG A 24 -17.97 11.14 -14.31
CA ARG A 24 -19.21 10.85 -13.58
C ARG A 24 -20.24 10.32 -14.57
N PHE A 25 -20.91 9.23 -14.22
CA PHE A 25 -21.93 8.62 -15.06
C PHE A 25 -23.30 8.87 -14.45
N GLU A 26 -24.24 9.32 -15.28
CA GLU A 26 -25.65 9.31 -14.91
C GLU A 26 -26.18 7.87 -14.93
N VAL A 27 -27.28 7.61 -14.22
CA VAL A 27 -27.87 6.26 -14.06
C VAL A 27 -28.11 5.64 -15.43
N THR A 28 -27.22 4.74 -15.83
CA THR A 28 -27.28 3.95 -17.06
C THR A 28 -27.66 2.52 -16.71
N ASP A 29 -27.92 1.67 -17.71
CA ASP A 29 -28.13 0.25 -17.44
C ASP A 29 -26.86 -0.38 -16.80
N PRO A 30 -27.00 -1.36 -15.88
CA PRO A 30 -25.87 -1.94 -15.16
C PRO A 30 -24.79 -2.56 -16.05
N ALA A 31 -25.15 -3.10 -17.21
CA ALA A 31 -24.20 -3.76 -18.10
C ALA A 31 -23.28 -2.72 -18.78
N SER A 32 -23.85 -1.60 -19.24
CA SER A 32 -23.10 -0.48 -19.78
C SER A 32 -22.15 0.12 -18.73
N GLU A 33 -22.60 0.21 -17.47
CA GLU A 33 -21.77 0.70 -16.38
C GLU A 33 -20.53 -0.19 -16.14
N GLU A 34 -20.68 -1.52 -16.14
CA GLU A 34 -19.53 -2.44 -16.00
C GLU A 34 -18.53 -2.33 -17.15
N VAL A 35 -19.01 -2.16 -18.39
CA VAL A 35 -18.15 -1.95 -19.55
C VAL A 35 -17.34 -0.67 -19.40
N VAL A 36 -17.98 0.42 -18.98
CA VAL A 36 -17.34 1.72 -18.77
C VAL A 36 -16.30 1.66 -17.66
N LEU A 37 -16.61 1.04 -16.51
CA LEU A 37 -15.65 0.86 -15.42
C LEU A 37 -14.45 0.02 -15.87
N THR A 38 -14.69 -1.03 -16.66
CA THR A 38 -13.60 -1.83 -17.25
C THR A 38 -12.73 -0.98 -18.19
N LYS A 39 -13.32 -0.07 -18.97
CA LYS A 39 -12.56 0.84 -19.84
C LYS A 39 -11.75 1.86 -19.05
N ILE A 40 -12.28 2.40 -17.96
CA ILE A 40 -11.53 3.28 -17.05
C ILE A 40 -10.30 2.54 -16.52
N LEU A 41 -10.48 1.34 -15.96
CA LEU A 41 -9.38 0.51 -15.46
C LEU A 41 -8.32 0.25 -16.52
N GLN A 42 -8.72 -0.09 -17.75
CA GLN A 42 -7.81 -0.33 -18.87
C GLN A 42 -7.00 0.92 -19.26
N VAL A 43 -7.64 2.09 -19.34
CA VAL A 43 -6.96 3.35 -19.71
C VAL A 43 -5.97 3.76 -18.63
N LEU A 44 -6.39 3.73 -17.36
CA LEU A 44 -5.55 4.08 -16.22
C LEU A 44 -4.32 3.17 -16.11
N LEU A 45 -4.51 1.85 -16.25
CA LEU A 45 -3.39 0.90 -16.27
C LEU A 45 -2.47 1.12 -17.48
N SER A 46 -3.02 1.45 -18.65
CA SER A 46 -2.22 1.74 -19.84
C SER A 46 -1.38 3.01 -19.68
N CYS A 47 -1.90 4.01 -18.96
CA CYS A 47 -1.14 5.22 -18.62
C CYS A 47 0.06 4.88 -17.72
N MET A 48 -0.17 4.11 -16.65
CA MET A 48 0.89 3.71 -15.71
C MET A 48 1.92 2.74 -16.31
N ARG A 49 1.53 1.93 -17.30
CA ARG A 49 2.44 1.03 -18.02
C ARG A 49 3.29 1.75 -19.07
N SER A 50 2.92 2.97 -19.47
CA SER A 50 3.69 3.72 -20.45
C SER A 50 5.02 4.21 -19.89
N GLU A 51 6.05 4.29 -20.72
CA GLU A 51 7.34 4.93 -20.34
C GLU A 51 7.15 6.42 -20.01
N ALA A 52 6.13 7.04 -20.59
CA ALA A 52 5.70 8.40 -20.28
C ALA A 52 5.11 8.57 -18.87
N SER A 53 4.85 7.51 -18.10
CA SER A 53 4.27 7.62 -16.75
C SER A 53 5.11 8.45 -15.78
N VAL A 54 6.42 8.56 -16.02
CA VAL A 54 7.35 9.39 -15.23
C VAL A 54 7.05 10.89 -15.27
N VAL A 55 6.31 11.37 -16.28
CA VAL A 55 5.92 12.79 -16.39
C VAL A 55 4.72 13.15 -15.52
N LEU A 56 3.98 12.14 -15.05
CA LEU A 56 2.85 12.36 -14.14
C LEU A 56 3.38 12.88 -12.81
N SER A 57 2.62 13.73 -12.12
CA SER A 57 2.98 14.13 -10.77
C SER A 57 2.62 13.04 -9.75
N ASN A 58 3.22 13.11 -8.57
CA ASN A 58 2.89 12.26 -7.42
C ASN A 58 1.37 12.23 -7.15
N GLN A 59 0.70 13.39 -7.19
CA GLN A 59 -0.74 13.51 -7.03
C GLN A 59 -1.52 12.69 -8.06
N HIS A 60 -1.14 12.77 -9.34
CA HIS A 60 -1.85 12.02 -10.40
C HIS A 60 -1.75 10.52 -10.16
N VAL A 61 -0.56 10.02 -9.80
CA VAL A 61 -0.36 8.59 -9.50
C VAL A 61 -1.22 8.14 -8.32
N CYS A 62 -1.25 8.91 -7.22
CA CYS A 62 -2.14 8.63 -6.09
C CYS A 62 -3.62 8.64 -6.52
N THR A 63 -4.06 9.63 -7.29
CA THR A 63 -5.45 9.72 -7.78
C THR A 63 -5.83 8.51 -8.64
N ILE A 64 -4.93 8.04 -9.51
CA ILE A 64 -5.16 6.83 -10.33
C ILE A 64 -5.37 5.62 -9.42
N VAL A 65 -4.48 5.40 -8.44
CA VAL A 65 -4.56 4.27 -7.48
C VAL A 65 -5.89 4.32 -6.72
N THR A 66 -6.25 5.47 -6.15
CA THR A 66 -7.51 5.67 -5.41
C THR A 66 -8.72 5.41 -6.30
N THR A 67 -8.70 5.89 -7.54
CA THR A 67 -9.79 5.69 -8.50
C THR A 67 -9.95 4.21 -8.83
N CYS A 68 -8.86 3.50 -9.15
CA CYS A 68 -8.89 2.07 -9.41
C CYS A 68 -9.41 1.28 -8.19
N PHE A 69 -8.97 1.64 -6.98
CA PHE A 69 -9.44 1.00 -5.75
C PHE A 69 -10.92 1.24 -5.48
N ARG A 70 -11.42 2.46 -5.69
CA ARG A 70 -12.85 2.78 -5.60
C ARG A 70 -13.68 1.90 -6.55
N ILE A 71 -13.17 1.66 -7.76
CA ILE A 71 -13.82 0.75 -8.71
C ILE A 71 -13.79 -0.70 -8.22
N VAL A 72 -12.69 -1.16 -7.59
CA VAL A 72 -12.63 -2.49 -6.95
C VAL A 72 -13.72 -2.63 -5.88
N GLN A 73 -13.86 -1.65 -4.99
CA GLN A 73 -14.90 -1.66 -3.95
C GLN A 73 -16.31 -1.65 -4.55
N GLN A 74 -16.52 -0.85 -5.60
CA GLN A 74 -17.80 -0.79 -6.29
C GLN A 74 -18.12 -2.11 -7.02
N ALA A 75 -17.10 -2.80 -7.54
CA ALA A 75 -17.26 -4.05 -8.27
C ALA A 75 -17.75 -5.20 -7.38
N THR A 76 -17.50 -5.17 -6.06
CA THR A 76 -17.96 -6.21 -5.11
C THR A 76 -19.48 -6.42 -5.15
N ALA A 77 -20.26 -5.37 -5.47
CA ALA A 77 -21.72 -5.47 -5.63
C ALA A 77 -22.18 -5.73 -7.08
N LYS A 78 -21.26 -6.00 -8.00
CA LYS A 78 -21.48 -6.14 -9.46
C LYS A 78 -21.04 -7.52 -9.98
N GLY A 79 -20.99 -7.69 -11.30
CA GLY A 79 -20.62 -8.94 -11.95
C GLY A 79 -19.21 -9.44 -11.62
N GLU A 80 -19.07 -10.77 -11.55
CA GLU A 80 -17.83 -11.50 -11.25
C GLU A 80 -16.66 -11.14 -12.19
N LEU A 81 -16.98 -10.84 -13.46
CA LEU A 81 -15.96 -10.45 -14.44
C LEU A 81 -15.33 -9.11 -14.07
N LEU A 82 -16.13 -8.10 -13.71
CA LEU A 82 -15.62 -6.79 -13.30
C LEU A 82 -14.79 -6.90 -12.02
N GLN A 83 -15.24 -7.69 -11.05
CA GLN A 83 -14.49 -7.94 -9.81
C GLN A 83 -13.09 -8.48 -10.10
N ARG A 84 -12.99 -9.56 -10.89
CA ARG A 84 -11.70 -10.16 -11.26
C ARG A 84 -10.82 -9.18 -12.05
N MET A 85 -11.40 -8.47 -13.00
CA MET A 85 -10.67 -7.48 -13.81
C MET A 85 -10.17 -6.30 -12.97
N ALA A 86 -10.98 -5.80 -12.04
CA ALA A 86 -10.61 -4.71 -11.14
C ALA A 86 -9.50 -5.14 -10.19
N ALA A 87 -9.63 -6.30 -9.55
CA ALA A 87 -8.61 -6.84 -8.66
C ALA A 87 -7.27 -7.08 -9.38
N HIS A 88 -7.32 -7.66 -10.59
CA HIS A 88 -6.14 -7.84 -11.44
C HIS A 88 -5.51 -6.50 -11.83
N THR A 89 -6.32 -5.53 -12.27
CA THR A 89 -5.83 -4.19 -12.68
C THR A 89 -5.15 -3.49 -11.51
N MET A 90 -5.75 -3.54 -10.32
CA MET A 90 -5.17 -2.93 -9.12
C MET A 90 -3.81 -3.56 -8.77
N ARG A 91 -3.70 -4.89 -8.85
CA ARG A 91 -2.42 -5.59 -8.64
C ARG A 91 -1.37 -5.16 -9.66
N GLU A 92 -1.72 -5.14 -10.94
CA GLU A 92 -0.81 -4.70 -12.00
C GLU A 92 -0.40 -3.23 -11.85
N LEU A 93 -1.31 -2.39 -11.35
CA LEU A 93 -1.01 -0.99 -11.09
C LEU A 93 -0.01 -0.83 -9.95
N VAL A 94 -0.22 -1.50 -8.83
CA VAL A 94 0.76 -1.55 -7.72
C VAL A 94 2.10 -2.06 -8.24
N ARG A 95 2.10 -3.09 -9.10
CA ARG A 95 3.33 -3.59 -9.71
C ARG A 95 4.04 -2.53 -10.57
N CYS A 96 3.31 -1.82 -11.42
CA CYS A 96 3.87 -0.72 -12.21
C CYS A 96 4.50 0.34 -11.30
N VAL A 97 3.80 0.71 -10.21
CA VAL A 97 4.27 1.73 -9.28
C VAL A 97 5.58 1.31 -8.59
N PHE A 98 5.62 0.12 -7.99
CA PHE A 98 6.78 -0.30 -7.21
C PHE A 98 7.95 -0.80 -8.07
N SER A 99 7.72 -1.14 -9.35
CA SER A 99 8.81 -1.42 -10.31
C SER A 99 9.70 -0.20 -10.59
N HIS A 100 9.21 1.02 -10.31
CA HIS A 100 9.99 2.25 -10.42
C HIS A 100 10.78 2.59 -9.15
N LEU A 101 10.44 2.00 -7.98
CA LEU A 101 11.12 2.29 -6.72
C LEU A 101 12.66 2.08 -6.80
N PRO A 102 13.18 1.00 -7.41
CA PRO A 102 14.62 0.84 -7.58
C PRO A 102 15.29 1.89 -8.45
N LYS A 103 14.54 2.52 -9.37
CA LYS A 103 15.05 3.54 -10.29
C LYS A 103 15.00 4.95 -9.67
N ALA A 104 14.00 5.21 -8.83
CA ALA A 104 13.78 6.50 -8.18
C ALA A 104 14.92 6.87 -7.21
N GLY A 105 15.62 5.89 -6.63
CA GLY A 105 16.74 6.10 -5.71
C GLY A 105 18.07 6.50 -6.34
N ASN A 106 18.18 6.62 -7.68
CA ASN A 106 19.42 7.06 -8.34
C ASN A 106 19.50 8.58 -8.53
N VAL A 107 18.42 9.33 -8.26
CA VAL A 107 18.40 10.79 -8.46
C VAL A 107 19.13 11.52 -7.33
N ASP A 108 19.16 10.96 -6.12
CA ASP A 108 19.89 11.57 -4.99
C ASP A 108 21.42 11.44 -5.11
N GLN A 109 21.94 10.41 -5.82
CA GLN A 109 23.39 10.28 -6.04
C GLN A 109 23.95 11.23 -7.10
N ALA A 110 23.10 11.82 -7.96
CA ALA A 110 23.54 12.82 -8.94
C ALA A 110 23.65 14.25 -8.35
N LEU A 111 23.12 14.49 -7.14
CA LEU A 111 23.13 15.81 -6.49
C LEU A 111 24.17 15.94 -5.36
N VAL A 112 24.88 14.87 -5.01
CA VAL A 112 25.89 14.87 -3.93
C VAL A 112 27.23 15.49 -4.35
N ASP A 113 27.48 15.74 -5.65
CA ASP A 113 28.62 16.56 -6.11
C ASP A 113 28.37 18.09 -6.00
N GLY A 114 27.20 18.48 -5.48
CA GLY A 114 26.74 19.88 -5.39
C GLY A 114 26.43 20.37 -3.99
N ASN A 115 27.34 20.17 -3.03
CA ASN A 115 27.51 20.93 -1.78
C ASN A 115 26.27 21.71 -1.24
N ARG A 116 25.34 21.04 -0.56
CA ARG A 116 24.49 21.66 0.48
C ARG A 116 24.38 20.75 1.70
N SER A 117 25.22 21.04 2.69
CA SER A 117 25.04 20.62 4.07
C SER A 117 23.75 21.22 4.63
N MET A 118 22.74 20.40 4.89
CA MET A 118 21.80 20.63 5.98
C MET A 118 21.64 19.36 6.80
N LYS A 119 22.18 19.42 8.03
CA LYS A 119 21.87 18.50 9.11
C LYS A 119 20.36 18.58 9.34
N SER A 120 19.65 17.44 9.32
CA SER A 120 18.33 17.36 9.95
C SER A 120 18.46 16.44 11.16
N GLU A 121 18.37 17.07 12.32
CA GLU A 121 18.34 16.43 13.61
C GLU A 121 17.05 15.61 13.79
N MET A 122 17.18 14.61 14.66
CA MET A 122 16.16 13.77 15.24
C MET A 122 14.94 14.58 15.74
N GLY A 123 13.74 14.22 15.31
CA GLY A 123 12.50 14.78 15.85
C GLY A 123 11.28 14.13 15.20
N GLY A 124 10.64 13.20 15.92
CA GLY A 124 9.40 12.57 15.48
C GLY A 124 8.32 13.62 15.26
N LEU A 125 7.84 13.73 14.02
CA LEU A 125 6.63 14.44 13.69
C LEU A 125 5.70 13.41 13.05
N ASP A 126 4.63 13.12 13.79
CA ASP A 126 3.49 12.32 13.35
C ASP A 126 2.79 13.10 12.22
N ILE A 127 3.26 12.88 11.00
CA ILE A 127 2.71 13.50 9.80
C ILE A 127 1.53 12.63 9.38
N ASP A 128 0.33 13.20 9.42
CA ASP A 128 -0.93 12.51 9.17
C ASP A 128 -1.08 12.19 7.66
N TYR A 129 -0.61 11.00 7.26
CA TYR A 129 -0.63 10.49 5.87
C TYR A 129 -2.00 9.98 5.41
N ASN A 130 -3.09 10.33 6.10
CA ASN A 130 -4.45 9.87 5.80
C ASN A 130 -5.10 10.50 4.56
N PHE A 131 -4.34 11.10 3.63
CA PHE A 131 -4.91 11.76 2.45
C PHE A 131 -5.70 10.78 1.54
N LEU A 132 -5.15 9.59 1.23
CA LEU A 132 -5.88 8.58 0.44
C LEU A 132 -7.07 7.98 1.22
N ALA A 133 -6.89 7.70 2.52
CA ALA A 133 -7.96 7.15 3.37
C ALA A 133 -9.15 8.12 3.51
N ARG A 134 -8.89 9.43 3.60
CA ARG A 134 -9.91 10.49 3.65
C ARG A 134 -10.72 10.59 2.37
N GLN A 135 -10.12 10.37 1.19
CA GLN A 135 -10.85 10.39 -0.08
C GLN A 135 -11.85 9.24 -0.21
N LEU A 136 -11.60 8.09 0.43
CA LEU A 136 -12.51 6.95 0.41
C LEU A 136 -13.70 7.11 1.38
N ASN A 137 -13.48 7.73 2.55
CA ASN A 137 -14.55 7.95 3.54
C ASN A 137 -15.59 8.99 3.12
N ASN A 138 -15.27 9.89 2.19
CA ASN A 138 -16.21 10.90 1.70
C ASN A 138 -17.18 10.39 0.62
N GLY A 139 -17.29 9.05 0.47
CA GLY A 139 -18.06 8.38 -0.58
C GLY A 139 -19.47 7.91 -0.19
N ASN A 140 -19.98 8.22 1.01
CA ASN A 140 -21.29 7.72 1.43
C ASN A 140 -22.23 8.81 1.98
N ALA A 141 -22.97 9.47 1.08
CA ALA A 141 -24.27 10.09 1.38
C ALA A 141 -25.07 10.29 0.09
N ASN A 142 -26.21 9.62 -0.02
CA ASN A 142 -27.25 9.99 -0.96
C ASN A 142 -27.94 11.28 -0.50
N SER A 143 -28.34 12.09 -1.49
CA SER A 143 -29.26 13.23 -1.49
C SER A 143 -28.89 14.47 -0.66
N GLU A 144 -28.37 15.51 -1.30
CA GLU A 144 -29.11 16.71 -1.75
C GLU A 144 -28.12 17.79 -2.23
N TYR A 145 -28.60 18.63 -3.14
CA TYR A 145 -27.91 19.69 -3.85
C TYR A 145 -27.06 20.62 -2.94
N ASP A 146 -25.73 20.70 -3.16
CA ASP A 146 -25.04 21.97 -3.46
C ASP A 146 -23.53 21.82 -3.77
N GLN A 147 -22.98 22.89 -4.33
CA GLN A 147 -21.67 23.12 -4.93
C GLN A 147 -20.42 22.52 -4.25
N LEU A 148 -19.55 21.90 -5.07
CA LEU A 148 -18.11 21.76 -4.81
C LEU A 148 -17.38 23.01 -5.36
N PRO A 149 -16.43 23.61 -4.61
CA PRO A 149 -15.70 24.77 -5.10
C PRO A 149 -14.64 24.33 -6.13
N ALA A 150 -14.76 24.89 -7.34
CA ALA A 150 -13.70 24.88 -8.33
C ALA A 150 -12.56 25.80 -7.87
N ILE A 151 -11.32 25.31 -7.93
CA ILE A 151 -10.13 26.16 -7.77
C ILE A 151 -10.02 27.03 -9.03
N GLY A 152 -10.59 28.24 -8.96
CA GLY A 152 -10.53 29.26 -10.00
C GLY A 152 -9.54 30.36 -9.63
N LEU A 153 -8.46 30.48 -10.41
CA LEU A 153 -7.60 31.66 -10.43
C LEU A 153 -8.34 32.84 -11.08
N GLY A 154 -8.54 33.92 -10.34
CA GLY A 154 -9.10 35.18 -10.86
C GLY A 154 -9.21 36.27 -9.79
N ALA A 155 -8.63 37.44 -10.06
CA ALA A 155 -8.41 38.55 -9.13
C ALA A 155 -9.66 39.40 -8.81
N GLY A 156 -9.69 40.00 -7.59
CA GLY A 156 -10.41 41.26 -7.33
C GLY A 156 -11.13 41.42 -5.98
N ALA A 157 -10.48 42.15 -5.05
CA ALA A 157 -11.00 43.13 -4.06
C ALA A 157 -11.96 42.77 -2.88
N ILE A 158 -11.48 42.98 -1.63
CA ILE A 158 -11.97 43.87 -0.52
C ILE A 158 -13.46 43.71 -0.09
N ASP A 159 -13.92 43.51 1.18
CA ASP A 159 -13.44 43.74 2.56
C ASP A 159 -14.27 42.92 3.62
N GLU A 160 -13.64 42.75 4.79
CA GLU A 160 -14.09 42.66 6.21
C GLU A 160 -15.05 41.59 6.82
N ASP A 161 -14.44 40.93 7.84
CA ASP A 161 -14.87 40.56 9.20
C ASP A 161 -15.78 39.35 9.52
N GLY A 162 -15.20 38.45 10.33
CA GLY A 162 -15.87 37.35 11.04
C GLY A 162 -14.90 36.27 11.54
N ALA A 163 -14.29 36.49 12.70
CA ALA A 163 -13.34 35.58 13.33
C ALA A 163 -13.96 34.21 13.72
N GLY A 164 -13.31 33.11 13.32
CA GLY A 164 -13.65 31.75 13.73
C GLY A 164 -12.49 30.78 13.48
N ASP A 165 -11.93 30.27 14.58
CA ASP A 165 -10.79 29.36 14.72
C ASP A 165 -10.81 28.17 13.73
N GLY A 166 -9.83 28.11 12.84
CA GLY A 166 -9.63 27.03 11.88
C GLY A 166 -8.17 26.59 11.89
N LYS A 167 -7.91 25.36 12.38
CA LYS A 167 -6.59 24.73 12.31
C LYS A 167 -6.14 24.63 10.85
N GLU A 168 -5.25 25.52 10.46
CA GLU A 168 -4.62 25.54 9.14
C GLU A 168 -3.90 24.21 8.88
N ALA A 169 -4.24 23.57 7.76
CA ALA A 169 -3.46 22.48 7.19
C ALA A 169 -2.05 23.00 6.88
N GLN A 170 -1.03 22.36 7.43
CA GLN A 170 0.34 22.85 7.30
C GLN A 170 0.83 22.89 5.83
N PRO A 171 1.64 23.88 5.42
CA PRO A 171 1.90 24.20 4.00
C PRO A 171 2.89 23.27 3.27
N TYR A 172 3.39 22.21 3.91
CA TYR A 172 4.54 21.43 3.42
C TYR A 172 4.17 20.18 2.61
N HIS A 173 2.91 19.74 2.64
CA HIS A 173 2.44 18.59 1.85
C HIS A 173 2.18 18.91 0.38
N LEU A 174 1.80 20.16 0.09
CA LEU A 174 1.31 20.57 -1.23
C LEU A 174 2.40 20.67 -2.31
N PRO A 175 3.65 21.11 -2.02
CA PRO A 175 4.70 21.22 -3.04
C PRO A 175 5.23 19.86 -3.55
N LEU A 176 5.32 18.85 -2.68
CA LEU A 176 5.88 17.54 -3.03
C LEU A 176 4.94 16.69 -3.91
N MET A 177 3.63 16.95 -3.84
CA MET A 177 2.63 16.24 -4.63
C MET A 177 2.53 16.74 -6.08
N THR A 178 3.00 17.97 -6.33
CA THR A 178 3.12 18.52 -7.68
C THR A 178 4.40 18.11 -8.38
N ASP A 179 5.39 17.60 -7.65
CA ASP A 179 6.61 17.06 -8.24
C ASP A 179 6.34 15.82 -9.09
N PRO A 180 7.21 15.54 -10.08
CA PRO A 180 7.14 14.32 -10.87
C PRO A 180 7.10 13.07 -10.00
N TYR A 181 6.46 12.04 -10.55
CA TYR A 181 6.27 10.73 -9.96
C TYR A 181 7.58 10.20 -9.34
N GLY A 182 7.56 9.99 -8.02
CA GLY A 182 8.72 9.55 -7.26
C GLY A 182 8.36 8.93 -5.90
N ILE A 183 9.28 9.02 -4.95
CA ILE A 183 9.16 8.41 -3.62
C ILE A 183 7.94 8.90 -2.83
N PRO A 184 7.54 10.19 -2.85
CA PRO A 184 6.40 10.67 -2.05
C PRO A 184 5.11 9.90 -2.29
N CYS A 185 4.71 9.68 -3.55
CA CYS A 185 3.49 8.92 -3.83
C CYS A 185 3.63 7.44 -3.47
N MET A 186 4.82 6.85 -3.64
CA MET A 186 5.05 5.44 -3.26
C MET A 186 4.87 5.22 -1.77
N VAL A 187 5.29 6.19 -0.93
CA VAL A 187 5.06 6.16 0.51
C VAL A 187 3.57 6.21 0.83
N GLU A 188 2.83 7.13 0.21
CA GLU A 188 1.38 7.25 0.42
C GLU A 188 0.62 6.00 -0.03
N ILE A 189 0.99 5.44 -1.18
CA ILE A 189 0.39 4.21 -1.71
C ILE A 189 0.70 3.04 -0.79
N PHE A 190 1.95 2.88 -0.32
CA PHE A 190 2.31 1.78 0.57
C PHE A 190 1.58 1.89 1.92
N HIS A 191 1.55 3.08 2.51
CA HIS A 191 0.78 3.33 3.73
C HIS A 191 -0.70 3.03 3.52
N PHE A 192 -1.29 3.45 2.40
CA PHE A 192 -2.65 3.08 2.04
C PHE A 192 -2.84 1.56 1.99
N LEU A 193 -1.94 0.81 1.34
CA LEU A 193 -2.02 -0.66 1.28
C LEU A 193 -1.95 -1.29 2.69
N CYS A 194 -1.07 -0.80 3.57
CA CYS A 194 -0.99 -1.24 4.97
C CYS A 194 -2.28 -0.92 5.74
N SER A 195 -2.86 0.26 5.52
CA SER A 195 -4.10 0.68 6.18
C SER A 195 -5.31 -0.19 5.81
N LEU A 196 -5.28 -0.84 4.63
CA LEU A 196 -6.31 -1.81 4.24
C LEU A 196 -6.38 -3.00 5.19
N LEU A 197 -5.28 -3.36 5.85
CA LEU A 197 -5.27 -4.42 6.85
C LEU A 197 -5.85 -3.94 8.19
N ASN A 198 -5.56 -2.70 8.62
CA ASN A 198 -6.10 -2.14 9.86
C ASN A 198 -7.62 -1.96 9.81
N GLY A 199 -8.16 -1.54 8.66
CA GLY A 199 -9.60 -1.34 8.49
C GLY A 199 -10.42 -2.64 8.57
N LEU A 200 -9.76 -3.80 8.54
CA LEU A 200 -10.39 -5.12 8.66
C LEU A 200 -10.44 -5.62 10.11
N ASP A 201 -9.65 -5.03 11.01
CA ASP A 201 -9.60 -5.40 12.43
C ASP A 201 -10.89 -5.00 13.17
N ASP A 202 -11.52 -3.90 12.76
CA ASP A 202 -12.78 -3.40 13.36
C ASP A 202 -14.00 -4.30 13.03
N PHE A 203 -13.84 -5.21 12.07
CA PHE A 203 -14.86 -6.19 11.67
C PHE A 203 -14.70 -7.56 12.35
N GLY A 204 -13.69 -7.79 13.20
CA GLY A 204 -13.33 -9.17 13.57
C GLY A 204 -12.68 -9.45 14.93
N ILE A 205 -12.39 -8.47 15.78
CA ILE A 205 -11.67 -8.73 17.05
C ILE A 205 -12.37 -8.09 18.27
N GLY A 206 -13.70 -8.26 18.34
CA GLY A 206 -14.50 -7.97 19.54
C GLY A 206 -15.07 -9.26 20.15
N PRO A 207 -14.99 -9.48 21.47
CA PRO A 207 -15.56 -10.66 22.12
C PRO A 207 -17.08 -10.50 22.21
N GLY A 208 -17.80 -10.75 21.12
CA GLY A 208 -19.26 -10.69 21.16
C GLY A 208 -20.00 -10.52 19.83
N SER A 209 -19.33 -10.47 18.68
CA SER A 209 -20.01 -10.36 17.38
C SER A 209 -19.60 -11.50 16.47
N ASN A 210 -20.61 -12.19 15.94
CA ASN A 210 -20.55 -13.42 15.16
C ASN A 210 -19.29 -13.56 14.29
N ALA A 211 -18.41 -14.49 14.65
CA ALA A 211 -17.24 -14.94 13.90
C ALA A 211 -17.63 -15.76 12.63
N LEU A 212 -18.60 -15.27 11.86
CA LEU A 212 -19.06 -15.89 10.62
C LEU A 212 -18.79 -14.93 9.47
N ALA A 213 -17.68 -15.21 8.79
CA ALA A 213 -17.14 -14.53 7.60
C ALA A 213 -16.55 -13.14 7.82
N ILE A 214 -15.30 -13.09 8.32
CA ILE A 214 -14.34 -12.24 7.60
C ILE A 214 -14.38 -12.77 6.17
N ASP A 215 -14.79 -11.94 5.22
CA ASP A 215 -14.63 -12.24 3.81
C ASP A 215 -13.12 -12.46 3.57
N GLU A 216 -12.70 -13.72 3.45
CA GLU A 216 -11.28 -14.08 3.33
C GLU A 216 -10.63 -13.39 2.13
N ASP A 217 -11.44 -13.01 1.14
CA ASP A 217 -11.03 -12.33 -0.08
C ASP A 217 -10.44 -10.93 0.20
N ALA A 218 -10.95 -10.19 1.20
CA ALA A 218 -10.46 -8.84 1.48
C ALA A 218 -9.03 -8.80 2.09
N PRO A 219 -8.71 -9.55 3.17
CA PRO A 219 -7.33 -9.68 3.64
C PRO A 219 -6.40 -10.28 2.58
N LEU A 220 -6.85 -11.31 1.85
CA LEU A 220 -6.04 -11.95 0.79
C LEU A 220 -5.72 -10.96 -0.34
N PHE A 221 -6.68 -10.10 -0.71
CA PHE A 221 -6.47 -9.06 -1.69
C PHE A 221 -5.45 -8.03 -1.21
N ALA A 222 -5.62 -7.48 0.00
CA ALA A 222 -4.70 -6.49 0.58
C ALA A 222 -3.28 -7.05 0.73
N LEU A 223 -3.13 -8.24 1.34
CA LEU A 223 -1.85 -8.93 1.47
C LEU A 223 -1.21 -9.21 0.10
N GLY A 224 -2.00 -9.58 -0.91
CA GLY A 224 -1.51 -9.81 -2.27
C GLY A 224 -0.98 -8.54 -2.95
N LEU A 225 -1.59 -7.37 -2.70
CA LEU A 225 -1.09 -6.08 -3.17
C LEU A 225 0.23 -5.72 -2.47
N ILE A 226 0.28 -5.87 -1.14
CA ILE A 226 1.49 -5.63 -0.34
C ILE A 226 2.63 -6.54 -0.78
N ASN A 227 2.36 -7.83 -0.99
CA ASN A 227 3.36 -8.79 -1.46
C ASN A 227 3.95 -8.37 -2.82
N SER A 228 3.08 -7.92 -3.73
CA SER A 228 3.50 -7.44 -5.06
C SER A 228 4.36 -6.17 -4.98
N ALA A 229 4.05 -5.26 -4.04
CA ALA A 229 4.85 -4.06 -3.81
C ALA A 229 6.26 -4.41 -3.28
N ILE A 230 6.34 -5.32 -2.30
CA ILE A 230 7.60 -5.74 -1.68
C ILE A 230 8.47 -6.52 -2.67
N GLU A 231 7.88 -7.44 -3.45
CA GLU A 231 8.59 -8.24 -4.47
C GLU A 231 9.31 -7.33 -5.49
N LEU A 232 8.66 -6.25 -5.93
CA LEU A 232 9.21 -5.38 -6.97
C LEU A 232 10.08 -4.24 -6.44
N GLY A 233 9.75 -3.69 -5.28
CA GLY A 233 10.59 -2.68 -4.64
C GLY A 233 11.88 -3.27 -4.06
N GLY A 234 11.83 -4.51 -3.59
CA GLY A 234 12.97 -5.29 -3.12
C GLY A 234 13.81 -4.55 -2.08
N ALA A 235 15.14 -4.62 -2.22
CA ALA A 235 16.08 -3.95 -1.31
C ALA A 235 16.01 -2.41 -1.34
N SER A 236 15.28 -1.81 -2.29
CA SER A 236 15.14 -0.35 -2.40
C SER A 236 14.33 0.22 -1.24
N PHE A 237 13.49 -0.59 -0.58
CA PHE A 237 12.80 -0.19 0.66
C PHE A 237 13.78 0.24 1.77
N VAL A 238 14.98 -0.36 1.84
CA VAL A 238 16.01 0.02 2.83
C VAL A 238 16.52 1.45 2.61
N ARG A 239 16.53 1.92 1.36
CA ARG A 239 17.07 3.24 1.02
C ARG A 239 16.17 4.39 1.46
N HIS A 240 14.94 4.10 1.86
CA HIS A 240 13.93 5.10 2.18
C HIS A 240 13.33 4.81 3.56
N SER A 241 13.84 5.50 4.58
CA SER A 241 13.48 5.30 5.99
C SER A 241 11.97 5.32 6.24
N ARG A 242 11.21 6.19 5.56
CA ARG A 242 9.75 6.26 5.71
C ARG A 242 9.04 4.99 5.25
N LEU A 243 9.47 4.39 4.14
CA LEU A 243 8.93 3.11 3.67
C LEU A 243 9.36 1.97 4.61
N LEU A 244 10.61 1.99 5.08
CA LEU A 244 11.11 0.99 6.01
C LEU A 244 10.35 1.02 7.34
N ASN A 245 10.06 2.19 7.89
CA ASN A 245 9.30 2.35 9.13
C ASN A 245 7.88 1.79 9.00
N LEU A 246 7.20 2.01 7.86
CA LEU A 246 5.89 1.40 7.59
C LEU A 246 5.95 -0.13 7.61
N ILE A 247 7.04 -0.71 7.10
CA ILE A 247 7.27 -2.15 7.18
C ILE A 247 7.48 -2.57 8.64
N GLN A 248 8.41 -1.93 9.33
CA GLN A 248 8.87 -2.29 10.67
C GLN A 248 7.77 -2.20 11.72
N ASP A 249 6.94 -1.16 11.67
CA ASP A 249 5.96 -0.86 12.72
C ASP A 249 4.55 -1.32 12.33
N GLU A 250 4.03 -0.84 11.21
CA GLU A 250 2.62 -1.06 10.86
C GLU A 250 2.40 -2.43 10.22
N LEU A 251 3.17 -2.74 9.16
CA LEU A 251 2.99 -3.99 8.42
C LEU A 251 3.29 -5.20 9.30
N PHE A 252 4.41 -5.24 10.02
CA PHE A 252 4.75 -6.42 10.83
C PHE A 252 3.75 -6.68 11.96
N ARG A 253 3.22 -5.62 12.60
CA ARG A 253 2.14 -5.76 13.56
C ARG A 253 0.93 -6.47 12.93
N ASN A 254 0.52 -6.04 11.74
CA ASN A 254 -0.58 -6.65 11.01
C ASN A 254 -0.25 -8.08 10.56
N LEU A 255 0.96 -8.35 10.07
CA LEU A 255 1.37 -9.70 9.64
C LEU A 255 1.36 -10.70 10.81
N ILE A 256 1.78 -10.29 12.02
CA ILE A 256 1.68 -11.14 13.21
C ILE A 256 0.21 -11.41 13.55
N LEU A 257 -0.65 -10.38 13.48
CA LEU A 257 -2.08 -10.51 13.74
C LEU A 257 -2.77 -11.47 12.76
N PHE A 258 -2.62 -11.22 11.45
CA PHE A 258 -3.20 -12.06 10.40
C PHE A 258 -2.54 -13.44 10.32
N GLY A 259 -1.28 -13.58 10.73
CA GLY A 259 -0.60 -14.87 10.86
C GLY A 259 -1.24 -15.80 11.89
N LEU A 260 -1.98 -15.26 12.86
CA LEU A 260 -2.75 -16.04 13.83
C LEU A 260 -4.20 -16.32 13.37
N SER A 261 -4.55 -15.94 12.13
CA SER A 261 -5.87 -16.22 11.55
C SER A 261 -6.16 -17.73 11.53
N PRO A 262 -7.42 -18.15 11.78
CA PRO A 262 -7.84 -19.54 11.62
C PRO A 262 -7.74 -20.03 10.17
N SER A 263 -7.72 -19.11 9.19
CA SER A 263 -7.67 -19.45 7.77
C SER A 263 -6.25 -19.82 7.32
N PRO A 264 -6.02 -21.05 6.83
CA PRO A 264 -4.71 -21.47 6.33
C PRO A 264 -4.27 -20.67 5.09
N LEU A 265 -5.21 -20.14 4.30
CA LEU A 265 -4.92 -19.34 3.12
C LEU A 265 -4.32 -17.99 3.49
N ILE A 266 -4.89 -17.33 4.50
CA ILE A 266 -4.36 -16.06 5.03
C ILE A 266 -2.98 -16.29 5.62
N LEU A 267 -2.80 -17.34 6.43
CA LEU A 267 -1.49 -17.69 6.98
C LEU A 267 -0.45 -17.95 5.88
N SER A 268 -0.81 -18.68 4.82
CA SER A 268 0.08 -18.95 3.68
C SER A 268 0.51 -17.64 3.00
N MET A 269 -0.44 -16.72 2.77
CA MET A 269 -0.13 -15.42 2.18
C MET A 269 0.76 -14.56 3.10
N VAL A 270 0.49 -14.54 4.40
CA VAL A 270 1.33 -13.85 5.40
C VAL A 270 2.75 -14.41 5.38
N CYS A 271 2.91 -15.74 5.43
CA CYS A 271 4.21 -16.39 5.34
C CYS A 271 4.94 -16.03 4.05
N SER A 272 4.24 -15.95 2.91
CA SER A 272 4.81 -15.51 1.63
C SER A 272 5.32 -14.06 1.70
N VAL A 273 4.55 -13.15 2.30
CA VAL A 273 4.96 -11.75 2.51
C VAL A 273 6.21 -11.69 3.39
N VAL A 274 6.21 -12.39 4.54
CA VAL A 274 7.36 -12.38 5.46
C VAL A 274 8.59 -13.02 4.82
N LEU A 275 8.44 -14.05 4.00
CA LEU A 275 9.55 -14.65 3.26
C LEU A 275 10.17 -13.67 2.26
N ASN A 276 9.36 -12.90 1.54
CA ASN A 276 9.86 -11.84 0.65
C ASN A 276 10.54 -10.71 1.44
N LEU A 277 9.99 -10.31 2.58
CA LEU A 277 10.62 -9.34 3.49
C LEU A 277 11.97 -9.85 4.01
N TYR A 278 12.05 -11.11 4.42
CA TYR A 278 13.32 -11.74 4.82
C TYR A 278 14.32 -11.74 3.66
N HIS A 279 13.90 -12.14 2.46
CA HIS A 279 14.80 -12.22 1.31
C HIS A 279 15.46 -10.86 0.99
N HIS A 280 14.70 -9.77 1.05
CA HIS A 280 15.16 -8.44 0.67
C HIS A 280 15.70 -7.58 1.81
N LEU A 281 15.15 -7.71 3.03
CA LEU A 281 15.29 -6.72 4.10
C LEU A 281 15.73 -7.33 5.46
N ARG A 282 16.16 -8.60 5.52
CA ARG A 282 16.53 -9.30 6.77
C ARG A 282 17.49 -8.56 7.71
N MET A 283 18.39 -7.73 7.18
CA MET A 283 19.35 -6.98 8.01
C MET A 283 18.66 -5.91 8.87
N GLU A 284 17.55 -5.35 8.39
CA GLU A 284 16.79 -4.28 9.05
C GLU A 284 15.58 -4.80 9.85
N LEU A 285 15.28 -6.11 9.77
CA LEU A 285 14.05 -6.70 10.29
C LEU A 285 14.28 -7.80 11.33
N LYS A 286 15.43 -7.82 12.00
CA LYS A 286 15.81 -8.92 12.91
C LYS A 286 14.78 -9.17 14.02
N LEU A 287 14.40 -8.11 14.74
CA LEU A 287 13.43 -8.20 15.85
C LEU A 287 12.03 -8.56 15.35
N GLN A 288 11.65 -8.07 14.17
CA GLN A 288 10.36 -8.35 13.56
C GLN A 288 10.26 -9.81 13.10
N ILE A 289 11.33 -10.34 12.49
CA ILE A 289 11.43 -11.75 12.11
C ILE A 289 11.39 -12.61 13.37
N GLU A 290 12.13 -12.27 14.43
CA GLU A 290 12.06 -12.95 15.72
C GLU A 290 10.63 -13.05 16.24
N ALA A 291 9.97 -11.91 16.36
CA ALA A 291 8.62 -11.83 16.88
C ALA A 291 7.65 -12.68 16.03
N PHE A 292 7.79 -12.66 14.70
CA PHE A 292 7.00 -13.49 13.82
C PHE A 292 7.22 -15.00 14.05
N PHE A 293 8.48 -15.43 14.18
CA PHE A 293 8.78 -16.84 14.45
C PHE A 293 8.25 -17.30 15.80
N CYS A 294 8.50 -16.53 16.86
CA CYS A 294 8.08 -16.85 18.21
C CYS A 294 6.56 -16.80 18.38
N CYS A 295 5.90 -15.76 17.86
CA CYS A 295 4.49 -15.55 18.08
C CYS A 295 3.59 -16.33 17.11
N VAL A 296 4.05 -16.60 15.88
CA VAL A 296 3.24 -17.24 14.83
C VAL A 296 3.76 -18.64 14.53
N ILE A 297 4.94 -18.76 13.94
CA ILE A 297 5.41 -20.02 13.35
C ILE A 297 5.58 -21.12 14.39
N LEU A 298 6.36 -20.88 15.45
CA LEU A 298 6.61 -21.86 16.51
C LEU A 298 5.33 -22.16 17.31
N ARG A 299 4.51 -21.13 17.56
CA ARG A 299 3.23 -21.30 18.26
C ARG A 299 2.30 -22.23 17.51
N LEU A 300 2.19 -22.08 16.18
CA LEU A 300 1.32 -22.91 15.32
C LEU A 300 1.94 -24.29 15.01
N ALA A 301 3.27 -24.40 14.99
CA ALA A 301 3.95 -25.67 14.79
C ALA A 301 3.76 -26.64 15.98
N GLN A 302 3.54 -26.12 17.18
CA GLN A 302 3.33 -26.91 18.39
C GLN A 302 1.84 -27.30 18.56
N SER A 303 1.57 -28.62 18.62
CA SER A 303 0.21 -29.16 18.74
C SER A 303 -0.50 -28.84 20.06
N SER A 304 0.22 -28.35 21.08
CA SER A 304 -0.34 -27.99 22.39
C SER A 304 -1.14 -26.69 22.38
N ASN A 305 -0.99 -25.85 21.35
CA ASN A 305 -1.51 -24.48 21.35
C ASN A 305 -2.85 -24.33 20.61
N GLY A 306 -3.55 -25.43 20.32
CA GLY A 306 -4.88 -25.41 19.69
C GLY A 306 -4.88 -25.09 18.19
N ALA A 307 -3.73 -25.12 17.52
CA ALA A 307 -3.64 -24.95 16.07
C ALA A 307 -4.31 -26.12 15.32
N SER A 308 -5.01 -25.82 14.22
CA SER A 308 -5.55 -26.86 13.35
C SER A 308 -4.43 -27.58 12.58
N TYR A 309 -4.65 -28.83 12.19
CA TYR A 309 -3.70 -29.60 11.38
C TYR A 309 -3.29 -28.84 10.10
N ARG A 310 -4.24 -28.14 9.46
CA ARG A 310 -3.97 -27.36 8.24
C ARG A 310 -3.10 -26.13 8.49
N GLN A 311 -3.29 -25.43 9.61
CA GLN A 311 -2.41 -24.32 9.98
C GLN A 311 -1.00 -24.82 10.34
N GLN A 312 -0.92 -25.96 11.05
CA GLN A 312 0.37 -26.59 11.36
C GLN A 312 1.10 -27.00 10.08
N GLU A 313 0.40 -27.60 9.12
CA GLU A 313 0.94 -27.94 7.80
C GLU A 313 1.53 -26.71 7.09
N VAL A 314 0.79 -25.60 7.02
CA VAL A 314 1.26 -24.35 6.40
C VAL A 314 2.44 -23.74 7.17
N ALA A 315 2.42 -23.75 8.50
CA ALA A 315 3.53 -23.24 9.32
C ALA A 315 4.81 -24.07 9.09
N MET A 316 4.69 -25.39 8.98
CA MET A 316 5.80 -26.29 8.69
C MET A 316 6.33 -26.12 7.26
N GLU A 317 5.44 -25.90 6.28
CA GLU A 317 5.84 -25.59 4.90
C GLU A 317 6.60 -24.25 4.85
N ALA A 318 6.11 -23.22 5.54
CA ALA A 318 6.79 -21.94 5.64
C ALA A 318 8.19 -22.09 6.27
N LEU A 319 8.34 -22.88 7.34
CA LEU A 319 9.65 -23.19 7.93
C LEU A 319 10.60 -23.82 6.92
N VAL A 320 10.12 -24.77 6.11
CA VAL A 320 10.92 -25.38 5.05
C VAL A 320 11.34 -24.33 4.02
N ASP A 321 10.46 -23.42 3.65
CA ASP A 321 10.77 -22.34 2.70
C ASP A 321 11.81 -21.34 3.22
N PHE A 322 11.76 -21.01 4.51
CA PHE A 322 12.83 -20.23 5.16
C PHE A 322 14.16 -21.00 5.17
N CYS A 323 14.14 -22.28 5.55
CA CYS A 323 15.33 -23.13 5.57
C CYS A 323 15.97 -23.33 4.19
N ARG A 324 15.22 -23.16 3.09
CA ARG A 324 15.79 -23.16 1.73
C ARG A 324 16.67 -21.95 1.46
N GLN A 325 16.55 -20.86 2.24
CA GLN A 325 17.44 -19.70 2.14
C GLN A 325 18.79 -20.03 2.79
N LYS A 326 19.88 -19.92 2.02
CA LYS A 326 21.22 -20.39 2.40
C LYS A 326 21.73 -19.87 3.75
N THR A 327 21.38 -18.63 4.11
CA THR A 327 21.88 -17.98 5.34
C THR A 327 20.95 -18.15 6.54
N PHE A 328 19.73 -18.65 6.35
CA PHE A 328 18.68 -18.62 7.36
C PHE A 328 19.06 -19.35 8.65
N MET A 329 19.49 -20.62 8.56
CA MET A 329 19.84 -21.40 9.76
C MET A 329 20.97 -20.75 10.57
N VAL A 330 21.97 -20.20 9.89
CA VAL A 330 23.11 -19.53 10.54
C VAL A 330 22.68 -18.23 11.20
N GLU A 331 21.86 -17.44 10.50
CA GLU A 331 21.33 -16.17 11.00
C GLU A 331 20.36 -16.39 12.18
N MET A 332 19.50 -17.40 12.13
CA MET A 332 18.63 -17.73 13.26
C MET A 332 19.44 -18.13 14.50
N TYR A 333 20.44 -19.00 14.33
CA TYR A 333 21.28 -19.44 15.45
C TYR A 333 22.07 -18.26 16.05
N ALA A 334 22.67 -17.43 15.20
CA ALA A 334 23.49 -16.31 15.65
C ALA A 334 22.68 -15.16 16.26
N ASN A 335 21.48 -14.88 15.75
CA ASN A 335 20.67 -13.77 16.23
C ASN A 335 19.73 -14.15 17.38
N PHE A 336 19.38 -15.43 17.57
CA PHE A 336 18.39 -15.85 18.60
C PHE A 336 19.01 -16.72 19.68
N ASP A 337 19.62 -17.85 19.32
CA ASP A 337 20.16 -18.80 20.32
C ASP A 337 21.48 -18.33 20.95
N CYS A 338 22.21 -17.45 20.27
CA CYS A 338 23.45 -16.88 20.78
C CYS A 338 23.26 -15.55 21.52
N ASP A 339 22.06 -14.94 21.45
CA ASP A 339 21.76 -13.71 22.18
C ASP A 339 21.23 -14.07 23.58
N ILE A 340 21.98 -13.69 24.60
CA ILE A 340 21.70 -13.98 26.01
C ILE A 340 20.36 -13.35 26.46
N THR A 341 19.86 -12.35 25.73
CA THR A 341 18.60 -11.66 26.01
C THR A 341 17.39 -12.25 25.29
N CYS A 342 17.61 -13.16 24.32
CA CYS A 342 16.56 -13.80 23.53
C CYS A 342 16.26 -15.22 24.03
N SER A 343 15.11 -15.76 23.62
CA SER A 343 14.77 -17.17 23.87
C SER A 343 15.35 -18.05 22.78
N ASN A 344 15.88 -19.23 23.14
CA ASN A 344 16.39 -20.18 22.16
C ASN A 344 15.27 -20.68 21.27
N VAL A 345 15.42 -20.51 19.95
CA VAL A 345 14.47 -20.93 18.92
C VAL A 345 14.65 -22.41 18.58
N PHE A 346 15.85 -22.98 18.72
CA PHE A 346 16.13 -24.38 18.38
C PHE A 346 16.11 -25.36 19.57
N GLU A 347 15.75 -24.91 20.78
CA GLU A 347 15.65 -25.73 22.00
C GLU A 347 14.19 -26.10 22.31
#